data_AF-A0A930E7S5-F1
#
_entry.id   AF-A0A930E7S5-F1
#
_cell.length_a   1.000
_cell.length_b   1.000
_cell.length_c   1.000
_cell.angle_alpha   90.00
_cell.angle_beta   90.00
_cell.angle_gamma   90.00
#
_symmetry.space_group_name_H-M   'P 1'
#
loop_
_entity.id
_entity.type
_entity.pdbx_description
1 polymer ?
#
loop_
_entity_poly.entity_id
_entity_poly.type
_entity_poly.pdbx_seq_one_letter_code
_entity_poly.pdbx_strand_id
1 'polypeptide(L)'
;MIKEGNKINGVKIYDYIYEITEGVLKALEKKYNIQITDKEFTKKLRDNFDLADYNEDPMDWGTYEKKIKNMKSIDNPVFDGGIYAEKLNKIIREFLANRKTGCYDDKTGDSSFKIIVKNKNGGRV
;
A
#
# COMPACT_ATOMS: atom_id res chain seq x y z
N MET A 1 -24.90 -16.85 -6.77
CA MET A 1 -24.83 -15.37 -6.93
C MET A 1 -23.49 -14.91 -6.41
N ILE A 2 -22.60 -14.47 -7.30
CA ILE A 2 -21.28 -13.94 -6.92
C ILE A 2 -21.54 -12.55 -6.34
N LYS A 3 -21.40 -12.39 -5.01
CA LYS A 3 -21.43 -11.06 -4.37
C LYS A 3 -20.41 -10.20 -5.10
N GLU A 4 -20.77 -8.96 -5.44
CA GLU A 4 -19.83 -8.02 -6.06
C GLU A 4 -18.57 -7.97 -5.19
N GLY A 5 -17.50 -8.61 -5.66
CA GLY A 5 -16.31 -8.85 -4.85
C GLY A 5 -15.77 -7.52 -4.33
N ASN A 6 -15.32 -7.55 -3.08
CA ASN A 6 -14.73 -6.41 -2.41
C ASN A 6 -13.73 -5.67 -3.32
N LYS A 7 -13.87 -4.35 -3.47
CA LYS A 7 -13.00 -3.52 -4.33
C LYS A 7 -12.33 -2.42 -3.52
N ILE A 8 -11.01 -2.27 -3.72
CA ILE A 8 -10.23 -1.14 -3.20
C ILE A 8 -9.51 -0.51 -4.38
N ASN A 9 -9.63 0.81 -4.56
CA ASN A 9 -9.03 1.54 -5.68
C ASN A 9 -9.37 0.95 -7.08
N GLY A 10 -10.53 0.29 -7.22
CA GLY A 10 -10.91 -0.39 -8.46
C GLY A 10 -10.22 -1.74 -8.71
N VAL A 11 -9.42 -2.23 -7.75
CA VAL A 11 -8.84 -3.58 -7.73
C VAL A 11 -9.77 -4.50 -6.97
N LYS A 12 -10.10 -5.67 -7.54
CA LYS A 12 -10.84 -6.73 -6.84
C LYS A 12 -9.92 -7.39 -5.80
N ILE A 13 -10.38 -7.46 -4.56
CA ILE A 13 -9.70 -8.05 -3.40
C ILE A 13 -10.51 -9.26 -2.94
N TYR A 14 -9.84 -10.33 -2.52
CA TYR A 14 -10.52 -11.51 -1.99
C TYR A 14 -11.01 -11.25 -0.57
N ASP A 15 -12.15 -11.82 -0.21
CA ASP A 15 -12.83 -11.53 1.07
C ASP A 15 -11.93 -11.83 2.29
N TYR A 16 -11.15 -12.91 2.25
CA TYR A 16 -10.26 -13.32 3.36
C TYR A 16 -9.07 -12.39 3.58
N ILE A 17 -8.63 -11.64 2.56
CA ILE A 17 -7.56 -10.63 2.68
C ILE A 17 -8.06 -9.19 2.57
N TYR A 18 -9.38 -8.97 2.57
CA TYR A 18 -9.93 -7.62 2.39
C TYR A 18 -9.54 -6.70 3.55
N GLU A 19 -9.81 -7.14 4.78
CA GLU A 19 -9.60 -6.32 5.98
C GLU A 19 -8.13 -5.94 6.16
N ILE A 20 -7.22 -6.89 5.94
CA ILE A 20 -5.77 -6.64 6.01
C ILE A 20 -5.30 -5.71 4.90
N THR A 21 -5.78 -5.89 3.66
CA THR A 21 -5.39 -5.02 2.54
C THR A 21 -5.89 -3.58 2.76
N GLU A 22 -7.16 -3.43 3.14
CA GLU A 22 -7.77 -2.13 3.41
C GLU A 22 -7.11 -1.42 4.59
N GLY A 23 -6.85 -2.18 5.65
CA GLY A 23 -6.21 -1.67 6.83
C GLY A 23 -4.81 -1.13 6.55
N VAL A 24 -3.96 -1.90 5.85
CA VAL A 24 -2.58 -1.47 5.55
C VAL A 24 -2.58 -0.17 4.74
N LEU A 25 -3.49 -0.03 3.78
CA LEU A 25 -3.68 1.21 3.05
C LEU A 25 -4.08 2.37 3.97
N LYS A 26 -5.12 2.21 4.79
CA LYS A 26 -5.57 3.23 5.74
C LYS A 26 -4.48 3.66 6.72
N ALA A 27 -3.67 2.71 7.20
CA ALA A 27 -2.58 2.98 8.13
C ALA A 27 -1.47 3.83 7.45
N LEU A 28 -1.11 3.49 6.21
CA LEU A 28 -0.15 4.27 5.42
C LEU A 28 -0.69 5.67 5.11
N GLU A 29 -1.94 5.77 4.67
CA GLU A 29 -2.63 7.04 4.43
C GLU A 29 -2.61 7.95 5.65
N LYS A 30 -2.94 7.40 6.83
CA LYS A 30 -2.94 8.14 8.09
C LYS A 30 -1.54 8.58 8.50
N LYS A 31 -0.55 7.68 8.42
CA LYS A 31 0.83 7.98 8.83
C LYS A 31 1.45 9.10 8.00
N TYR A 32 1.21 9.06 6.68
CA TYR A 32 1.84 9.98 5.75
C TYR A 32 0.96 11.16 5.34
N ASN A 33 -0.27 11.22 5.88
CA ASN A 33 -1.31 12.17 5.49
C ASN A 33 -1.54 12.23 3.98
N ILE A 34 -1.74 11.06 3.37
CA ILE A 34 -1.96 10.87 1.94
C ILE A 34 -3.29 10.17 1.66
N GLN A 35 -3.74 10.25 0.41
CA GLN A 35 -4.74 9.35 -0.14
C GLN A 35 -4.06 8.43 -1.17
N ILE A 36 -4.20 7.12 -1.02
CA ILE A 36 -3.62 6.12 -1.92
C ILE A 36 -4.71 5.65 -2.87
N THR A 37 -4.64 6.10 -4.12
CA THR A 37 -5.54 5.65 -5.20
C THR A 37 -4.83 4.78 -6.24
N ASP A 38 -3.57 4.43 -5.98
CA ASP A 38 -2.72 3.69 -6.92
C ASP A 38 -3.18 2.23 -7.05
N LYS A 39 -3.63 1.88 -8.25
CA LYS A 39 -4.14 0.53 -8.55
C LYS A 39 -3.04 -0.52 -8.54
N GLU A 40 -1.86 -0.19 -9.02
CA GLU A 40 -0.75 -1.12 -9.11
C GLU A 40 -0.23 -1.46 -7.71
N PHE A 41 -0.07 -0.44 -6.85
CA PHE A 41 0.28 -0.64 -5.45
C PHE A 41 -0.78 -1.47 -4.72
N THR A 42 -2.07 -1.15 -4.91
CA THR A 42 -3.17 -1.91 -4.31
C THR A 42 -3.16 -3.38 -4.78
N LYS A 43 -2.86 -3.62 -6.06
CA LYS A 43 -2.71 -4.98 -6.62
C LYS A 43 -1.52 -5.72 -6.02
N LYS A 44 -0.36 -5.06 -5.89
CA LYS A 44 0.85 -5.63 -5.28
C LYS A 44 0.62 -6.03 -3.82
N LEU A 45 -0.10 -5.21 -3.05
CA LEU A 45 -0.48 -5.56 -1.67
C LEU A 45 -1.37 -6.80 -1.63
N ARG A 46 -2.45 -6.81 -2.43
CA ARG A 46 -3.35 -7.97 -2.54
C ARG A 46 -2.59 -9.25 -2.86
N ASP A 47 -1.75 -9.22 -3.90
CA ASP A 47 -1.01 -10.39 -4.37
C ASP A 47 -0.03 -10.89 -3.29
N ASN A 48 0.58 -9.98 -2.52
CA ASN A 48 1.46 -10.36 -1.42
C ASN A 48 0.69 -11.00 -0.25
N PHE A 49 -0.49 -10.48 0.12
CA PHE A 49 -1.31 -11.07 1.17
C PHE A 49 -1.93 -12.39 0.76
N ASP A 50 -2.35 -12.53 -0.50
CA ASP A 50 -2.82 -13.79 -1.06
C ASP A 50 -1.76 -14.88 -0.96
N LEU A 51 -0.51 -14.55 -1.31
CA LEU A 51 0.62 -15.46 -1.19
C LEU A 51 0.97 -15.77 0.27
N ALA A 52 0.94 -14.78 1.17
CA ALA A 52 1.20 -15.00 2.58
C ALA A 52 0.14 -15.94 3.22
N ASP A 53 -1.15 -15.75 2.90
CA ASP A 53 -2.24 -16.62 3.35
C ASP A 53 -2.07 -18.05 2.86
N TYR A 54 -1.79 -18.22 1.55
CA TYR A 54 -1.56 -19.52 0.93
C TYR A 54 -0.38 -20.29 1.57
N ASN A 55 0.59 -19.58 2.15
CA ASN A 55 1.75 -20.17 2.80
C ASN A 55 1.65 -20.20 4.33
N GLU A 56 0.46 -19.98 4.89
CA GLU A 56 0.20 -19.99 6.33
C GLU A 56 1.09 -19.02 7.14
N ASP A 57 1.54 -17.92 6.51
CA ASP A 57 2.28 -16.88 7.23
C ASP A 57 1.29 -16.11 8.12
N PRO A 58 1.49 -16.04 9.44
CA PRO A 58 0.53 -15.43 10.36
C PRO A 58 0.32 -13.94 10.03
N MET A 59 -0.89 -13.63 9.54
CA MET A 59 -1.28 -12.28 9.14
C MET A 59 -2.28 -11.66 10.14
N ASP A 60 -1.77 -10.96 11.16
CA ASP A 60 -2.60 -10.21 12.10
C ASP A 60 -2.67 -8.71 11.75
N TRP A 61 -3.86 -8.26 11.34
CA TRP A 61 -4.16 -6.85 11.05
C TRP A 61 -3.73 -5.91 12.19
N GLY A 62 -4.01 -6.27 13.45
CA GLY A 62 -3.67 -5.43 14.59
C GLY A 62 -2.17 -5.19 14.72
N THR A 63 -1.37 -6.20 14.39
CA THR A 63 0.09 -6.13 14.33
C THR A 63 0.56 -5.25 13.17
N TYR A 64 -0.01 -5.39 11.97
CA TYR A 64 0.35 -4.56 10.81
C TYR A 64 0.08 -3.07 11.05
N GLU A 65 -1.09 -2.72 11.59
CA GLU A 65 -1.44 -1.33 11.90
C GLU A 65 -0.45 -0.70 12.89
N LYS A 66 -0.16 -1.39 13.99
CA LYS A 66 0.79 -0.93 15.02
C LYS A 66 2.19 -0.73 14.45
N LYS A 67 2.67 -1.68 13.64
CA LYS A 67 3.99 -1.62 12.99
C LYS A 67 4.10 -0.43 12.04
N ILE A 68 3.10 -0.21 11.17
CA ILE A 68 3.06 0.98 10.29
C ILE A 68 3.04 2.25 11.13
N LYS A 69 2.16 2.36 12.14
CA LYS A 69 2.07 3.55 13.00
C LYS A 69 3.42 3.91 13.63
N ASN A 70 4.15 2.92 14.13
CA ASN A 70 5.43 3.10 14.81
C ASN A 70 6.66 3.14 13.88
N MET A 71 6.50 2.93 12.58
CA MET A 71 7.59 2.94 11.61
C MET A 71 8.39 4.26 11.64
N LYS A 72 9.70 4.20 11.87
CA LYS A 72 10.55 5.40 12.05
C LYS A 72 11.04 6.01 10.73
N SER A 73 11.36 5.16 9.75
CA SER A 73 11.89 5.55 8.44
C SER A 73 11.41 4.58 7.36
N ILE A 74 11.32 5.06 6.13
CA ILE A 74 10.96 4.25 4.94
C ILE A 74 12.07 3.23 4.61
N ASP A 75 13.30 3.50 5.02
CA ASP A 75 14.45 2.60 4.79
C ASP A 75 14.55 1.48 5.82
N ASN A 76 13.81 1.58 6.93
CA ASN A 76 13.75 0.53 7.93
C ASN A 76 12.58 -0.42 7.60
N PRO A 77 12.75 -1.73 7.81
CA PRO A 77 11.65 -2.68 7.66
C PRO A 77 10.50 -2.28 8.58
N VAL A 78 9.28 -2.30 8.04
CA VAL A 78 8.04 -2.08 8.79
C VAL A 78 7.64 -3.37 9.49
N PHE A 79 7.79 -4.50 8.77
CA PHE A 79 7.40 -5.83 9.22
C PHE A 79 8.61 -6.74 9.33
N ASP A 80 8.85 -7.23 10.54
CA ASP A 80 9.77 -8.36 10.76
C ASP A 80 9.10 -9.66 10.31
N GLY A 81 9.88 -10.59 9.75
CA GLY A 81 9.38 -11.90 9.35
C GLY A 81 10.17 -12.50 8.17
N GLY A 82 9.58 -13.52 7.56
CA GLY A 82 10.14 -14.23 6.41
C GLY A 82 9.95 -13.48 5.09
N ILE A 83 10.06 -14.23 3.98
CA ILE A 83 10.11 -13.69 2.62
C ILE A 83 8.91 -12.79 2.25
N TYR A 84 7.72 -13.01 2.81
CA TYR A 84 6.53 -12.20 2.53
C TYR A 84 6.54 -10.86 3.28
N ALA A 85 7.11 -10.81 4.48
CA ALA A 85 7.35 -9.57 5.21
C ALA A 85 8.41 -8.72 4.48
N GLU A 86 9.48 -9.34 3.99
CA GLU A 86 10.51 -8.67 3.18
C GLU A 86 9.93 -8.09 1.87
N LYS A 87 9.13 -8.89 1.15
CA LYS A 87 8.42 -8.44 -0.06
C LYS A 87 7.47 -7.28 0.25
N LEU A 88 6.70 -7.37 1.33
CA LEU A 88 5.78 -6.32 1.74
C LEU A 88 6.51 -5.01 2.09
N ASN A 89 7.62 -5.10 2.83
CA ASN A 89 8.49 -3.96 3.12
C ASN A 89 9.02 -3.32 1.84
N LYS A 90 9.46 -4.14 0.88
CA LYS A 90 9.94 -3.66 -0.42
C LYS A 90 8.83 -2.95 -1.20
N ILE A 91 7.63 -3.54 -1.29
CA ILE A 91 6.46 -2.94 -1.96
C ILE A 91 6.13 -1.57 -1.38
N ILE A 92 6.08 -1.46 -0.04
CA ILE A 92 5.80 -0.19 0.66
C ILE A 92 6.93 0.81 0.42
N ARG A 93 8.19 0.38 0.52
CA ARG A 93 9.36 1.24 0.31
C ARG A 93 9.39 1.80 -1.10
N GLU A 94 9.20 0.98 -2.12
CA GLU A 94 9.18 1.40 -3.53
C GLU A 94 8.06 2.42 -3.77
N PHE A 95 6.85 2.17 -3.27
CA PHE A 95 5.73 3.10 -3.38
C PHE A 95 6.05 4.47 -2.76
N LEU A 96 6.63 4.47 -1.55
CA LEU A 96 6.95 5.70 -0.83
C LEU A 96 8.21 6.40 -1.34
N ALA A 97 9.18 5.67 -1.92
CA ALA A 97 10.38 6.23 -2.54
C ALA A 97 10.04 6.91 -3.87
N ASN A 98 9.20 6.29 -4.70
CA ASN A 98 8.69 6.89 -5.94
C ASN A 98 7.89 8.18 -5.68
N ARG A 99 7.31 8.33 -4.48
CA ARG A 99 6.71 9.59 -4.03
C ARG A 99 7.74 10.69 -3.77
N LYS A 100 8.94 10.37 -3.25
CA LYS A 100 10.01 11.36 -3.01
C LYS A 100 10.60 11.89 -4.31
N THR A 101 10.59 11.09 -5.39
CA THR A 101 11.08 11.50 -6.72
C THR A 101 10.01 12.22 -7.55
N GLY A 102 8.77 12.28 -7.08
CA GLY A 102 7.64 12.96 -7.73
C GLY A 102 7.64 14.49 -7.65
N CYS A 103 8.81 15.13 -7.52
CA CYS A 103 8.96 16.55 -7.83
C CYS A 103 9.15 16.68 -9.35
N TYR A 104 8.07 16.99 -10.06
CA TYR A 104 7.96 17.57 -11.41
C TYR A 104 9.16 17.43 -12.38
N ASP A 105 8.98 16.71 -13.50
CA ASP A 105 9.74 16.93 -14.74
C ASP A 105 8.84 17.65 -15.75
N ASP A 106 9.21 18.88 -16.09
CA ASP A 106 8.50 19.82 -16.95
C ASP A 106 8.78 19.60 -18.45
N LYS A 107 9.59 18.60 -18.84
CA LYS A 107 10.14 18.49 -20.21
C LYS A 107 9.54 17.42 -21.09
N THR A 108 8.78 16.46 -20.56
CA THR A 108 8.38 15.26 -21.36
C THR A 108 6.91 15.18 -21.73
N GLY A 109 6.01 15.97 -21.13
CA GLY A 109 4.60 16.00 -21.53
C GLY A 109 3.84 14.66 -21.46
N ASP A 110 4.43 13.61 -20.87
CA ASP A 110 3.83 12.28 -20.80
C ASP A 110 3.14 12.09 -19.44
N SER A 111 1.80 12.09 -19.46
CA SER A 111 0.93 11.97 -18.28
C SER A 111 0.63 10.52 -17.92
N SER A 112 1.63 9.64 -17.87
CA SER A 112 1.42 8.22 -17.61
C SER A 112 1.84 7.73 -16.22
N PHE A 113 2.14 8.60 -15.24
CA PHE A 113 2.15 8.18 -13.82
C PHE A 113 1.71 9.34 -12.90
N LYS A 114 0.40 9.59 -12.82
CA LYS A 114 -0.15 10.37 -11.71
C LYS A 114 -0.38 9.44 -10.53
N ILE A 115 0.64 9.24 -9.67
CA ILE A 115 0.34 8.86 -8.28
C ILE A 115 -0.39 10.07 -7.71
N ILE A 116 -1.73 10.10 -7.78
CA ILE A 116 -2.54 11.19 -7.20
C ILE A 116 -2.54 11.00 -5.69
N VAL A 117 -1.40 11.30 -5.06
CA VAL A 117 -1.35 11.56 -3.63
C VAL A 117 -1.97 12.94 -3.42
N LYS A 118 -3.27 12.98 -3.11
CA LYS A 118 -3.87 14.22 -2.61
C LYS A 118 -3.44 14.38 -1.16
N ASN A 119 -2.91 15.56 -0.81
CA ASN A 119 -3.01 16.02 0.57
C ASN A 119 -4.51 16.07 0.93
N LYS A 120 -4.89 15.59 2.11
CA LYS A 120 -6.29 15.69 2.60
C LYS A 120 -6.83 17.12 2.59
N ASN A 121 -5.95 18.13 2.50
CA ASN A 121 -6.28 19.55 2.41
C ASN A 121 -6.42 20.09 0.97
N GLY A 122 -6.39 19.25 -0.06
CA GLY A 122 -6.61 19.67 -1.46
C GLY A 122 -5.45 20.44 -2.12
N GLY A 123 -4.36 20.70 -1.40
CA GLY A 123 -3.13 21.24 -1.97
C GLY A 123 -2.37 20.19 -2.78
N ARG A 124 -1.89 20.57 -3.97
CA ARG A 124 -0.86 19.81 -4.69
C ARG A 124 0.40 19.77 -3.82
N VAL A 125 0.99 18.58 -3.68
CA VAL A 125 2.36 18.41 -3.18
C VAL A 125 3.32 18.69 -4.32
#